data_AF-A0A2D6LQT3-F1
#
_entry.id   AF-A0A2D6LQT3-F1
#
_cell.length_a   1.000
_cell.length_b   1.000
_cell.length_c   1.000
_cell.angle_alpha   90.00
_cell.angle_beta   90.00
_cell.angle_gamma   90.00
#
_symmetry.space_group_name_H-M   'P 1'
#
loop_
_entity.id
_entity.type
_entity.pdbx_description
1 polymer ?
#
loop_
_entity_poly.entity_id
_entity_poly.type
_entity_poly.pdbx_seq_one_letter_code
_entity_poly.pdbx_strand_id
1 'polypeptide(L)'
;MTLIKENKVRKEIPNRMMSATFALPIDGRRVVGILDYTASETGLTPMAFWIKLKPTDSYLDRELRASGKLISRCLQHGESLKDLVDTLSQDNVIGQMANYLHKNMEDIIMGKQPDKKQRELSTDPYAMRE
;
A
#
# COMPACT_ATOMS: atom_id res chain seq x y z
N MET A 1 -32.62 -9.40 -11.50
CA MET A 1 -31.17 -9.15 -11.30
C MET A 1 -30.56 -10.33 -10.59
N THR A 2 -29.97 -11.26 -11.35
CA THR A 2 -29.26 -12.40 -10.79
C THR A 2 -27.87 -11.91 -10.40
N LEU A 3 -27.62 -11.73 -9.09
CA LEU A 3 -26.28 -11.51 -8.56
C LEU A 3 -25.48 -12.78 -8.83
N ILE A 4 -24.73 -12.80 -9.92
CA ILE A 4 -23.70 -13.82 -10.16
C ILE A 4 -22.68 -13.62 -9.04
N LYS A 5 -22.78 -14.44 -7.99
CA LYS A 5 -21.70 -14.61 -7.02
C LYS A 5 -20.54 -15.24 -7.77
N GLU A 6 -19.66 -14.41 -8.31
CA GLU A 6 -18.31 -14.87 -8.63
C GLU A 6 -17.69 -15.34 -7.31
N ASN A 7 -17.65 -16.65 -7.10
CA ASN A 7 -16.85 -17.27 -6.04
C ASN A 7 -15.37 -17.06 -6.37
N LYS A 8 -14.87 -15.82 -6.27
CA LYS A 8 -13.43 -15.55 -6.29
C LYS A 8 -12.85 -16.06 -4.98
N VAL A 9 -12.46 -17.33 -5.00
CA VAL A 9 -11.72 -17.99 -3.93
C VAL A 9 -10.49 -17.13 -3.65
N ARG A 10 -10.34 -16.69 -2.39
CA ARG A 10 -9.22 -15.89 -1.93
C ARG A 10 -7.92 -16.61 -2.26
N LYS A 11 -7.01 -15.97 -3.00
CA LYS A 11 -5.67 -16.51 -3.18
C LYS A 11 -4.94 -16.52 -1.85
N GLU A 12 -4.51 -17.69 -1.37
CA GLU A 12 -3.71 -17.78 -0.16
C GLU A 12 -2.38 -17.02 -0.33
N ILE A 13 -1.91 -16.40 0.76
CA ILE A 13 -0.57 -15.83 0.82
C ILE A 13 0.34 -16.90 1.46
N PRO A 14 1.29 -17.49 0.71
CA PRO A 14 2.31 -18.36 1.27
C PRO A 14 3.06 -17.74 2.45
N ASN A 15 3.52 -18.57 3.39
CA ASN A 15 4.33 -18.15 4.54
C ASN A 15 5.67 -17.48 4.14
N ARG A 16 6.12 -17.61 2.89
CA ARG A 16 7.30 -16.95 2.34
C ARG A 16 6.98 -16.45 0.93
N MET A 17 6.95 -15.14 0.74
CA MET A 17 6.71 -14.47 -0.54
C MET A 17 7.81 -13.44 -0.81
N MET A 18 8.03 -13.12 -2.08
CA MET A 18 8.87 -11.96 -2.42
C MET A 18 8.25 -10.71 -1.80
N SER A 19 9.09 -9.88 -1.20
CA SER A 19 8.64 -8.65 -0.56
C SER A 19 9.57 -7.49 -0.89
N ALA A 20 8.98 -6.30 -1.02
CA ALA A 20 9.71 -5.06 -1.18
C ALA A 20 9.28 -4.09 -0.08
N THR A 21 10.25 -3.37 0.49
CA THR A 21 10.00 -2.42 1.58
C THR A 21 10.36 -1.02 1.13
N PHE A 22 9.49 -0.05 1.40
CA PHE A 22 9.74 1.37 1.20
C PHE A 22 9.29 2.15 2.42
N ALA A 23 9.77 3.39 2.56
CA ALA A 23 9.39 4.25 3.65
C ALA A 23 9.13 5.67 3.17
N LEU A 24 8.08 6.29 3.69
CA LEU A 24 7.71 7.67 3.41
C LEU A 24 7.72 8.49 4.71
N PRO A 25 8.22 9.73 4.66
CA PRO A 25 7.97 10.71 5.70
C PRO A 25 6.54 11.27 5.53
N ILE A 26 5.67 11.02 6.50
CA ILE A 26 4.27 11.48 6.49
C ILE A 26 3.96 12.07 7.88
N ASP A 27 3.50 13.31 7.93
CA ASP A 27 3.13 14.02 9.16
C ASP A 27 4.22 14.01 10.26
N GLY A 28 5.49 14.12 9.86
CA GLY A 28 6.65 14.05 10.75
C GLY A 28 6.98 12.63 11.24
N ARG A 29 6.32 11.60 10.70
CA ARG A 29 6.48 10.19 11.07
C ARG A 29 7.11 9.41 9.93
N ARG A 30 7.93 8.41 10.28
CA ARG A 30 8.43 7.46 9.28
C ARG A 30 7.43 6.31 9.13
N VAL A 31 6.70 6.32 8.04
CA VAL A 31 5.75 5.25 7.68
C VAL A 31 6.46 4.24 6.79
N VAL A 32 6.39 2.96 7.15
CA VAL A 32 7.04 1.86 6.42
C VAL A 32 5.97 1.02 5.74
N GLY A 33 6.04 0.91 4.41
CA GLY A 33 5.22 0.04 3.59
C GLY A 33 6.00 -1.22 3.19
N ILE A 34 5.34 -2.37 3.26
CA ILE A 34 5.88 -3.66 2.84
C ILE A 34 4.88 -4.25 1.85
N LEU A 35 5.31 -4.43 0.61
CA LEU A 35 4.54 -5.06 -0.45
C LEU A 35 4.98 -6.50 -0.59
N ASP A 36 4.05 -7.45 -0.49
CA ASP A 36 4.28 -8.82 -0.91
C ASP A 36 3.71 -9.03 -2.31
N TYR A 37 4.48 -9.68 -3.19
CA TYR A 37 4.13 -9.85 -4.60
C TYR A 37 4.62 -11.19 -5.15
N THR A 38 4.01 -11.60 -6.27
CA THR A 38 4.51 -12.70 -7.10
C THR A 38 4.97 -12.17 -8.45
N ALA A 39 6.14 -12.61 -8.89
CA ALA A 39 6.62 -12.35 -10.24
C ALA A 39 6.25 -13.52 -11.17
N SER A 40 5.67 -13.21 -12.32
CA SER A 40 5.45 -14.15 -13.42
C SER A 40 6.06 -13.58 -14.70
N GLU A 41 6.15 -14.41 -15.75
CA GLU A 41 6.62 -13.97 -17.09
C GLU A 41 5.78 -12.79 -17.64
N THR A 42 4.52 -12.69 -17.20
CA THR A 42 3.57 -11.66 -17.60
C THR A 42 3.62 -10.39 -16.75
N GLY A 43 4.39 -10.37 -15.66
CA GLY A 43 4.56 -9.17 -14.82
C GLY A 43 4.50 -9.42 -13.32
N LEU A 44 4.29 -8.34 -12.56
CA LEU A 44 4.29 -8.31 -11.11
C LEU A 44 2.84 -8.26 -10.60
N THR A 45 2.47 -9.20 -9.73
CA THR A 45 1.16 -9.22 -9.10
C THR A 45 1.27 -8.92 -7.61
N PRO A 46 0.79 -7.74 -7.15
CA PRO A 46 0.62 -7.43 -5.73
C PRO A 46 -0.31 -8.42 -5.05
N MET A 47 0.09 -8.92 -3.88
CA MET A 47 -0.67 -9.93 -3.13
C MET A 47 -1.05 -9.44 -1.73
N ALA A 48 -0.15 -8.72 -1.06
CA ALA A 48 -0.41 -8.17 0.25
C ALA A 48 0.30 -6.83 0.45
N PHE A 49 -0.26 -6.01 1.32
CA PHE A 49 0.32 -4.73 1.67
C PHE A 49 0.24 -4.50 3.18
N TRP A 50 1.40 -4.24 3.78
CA TRP A 50 1.53 -4.02 5.22
C TRP A 50 2.08 -2.62 5.47
N ILE A 51 1.53 -1.94 6.47
CA ILE A 51 2.02 -0.63 6.90
C ILE A 51 2.33 -0.66 8.38
N LYS A 52 3.43 0.00 8.75
CA LYS A 52 3.93 0.12 10.12
C LYS A 52 4.44 1.54 10.37
N LEU A 53 4.34 2.02 11.60
CA LEU A 53 4.90 3.30 12.02
C LEU A 53 6.23 3.15 12.76
N LYS A 54 7.13 4.12 12.56
CA LYS A 54 8.35 4.29 13.36
C LYS A 54 8.52 5.77 13.78
N PRO A 55 8.57 6.08 15.10
CA PRO A 55 8.31 5.20 16.23
C PRO A 55 6.85 4.71 16.27
N THR A 56 6.60 3.60 16.96
CA THR A 56 5.26 2.99 17.02
C THR A 56 4.29 3.90 17.77
N ASP A 57 3.16 4.21 17.15
CA ASP A 57 1.98 4.82 17.77
C ASP A 57 0.94 3.72 17.96
N SER A 58 0.55 3.42 19.20
CA SER A 58 -0.26 2.22 19.50
C SER A 58 -1.66 2.25 18.88
N TYR A 59 -2.25 3.43 18.70
CA TYR A 59 -3.57 3.58 18.11
C TYR A 59 -3.47 3.58 16.59
N LEU A 60 -2.65 4.47 16.03
CA LEU A 60 -2.54 4.60 14.58
C LEU A 60 -1.92 3.36 13.93
N ASP A 61 -0.97 2.67 14.58
CA ASP A 61 -0.41 1.42 14.05
C ASP A 61 -1.45 0.29 13.97
N ARG A 62 -2.44 0.26 14.89
CA ARG A 62 -3.54 -0.72 14.83
C ARG A 62 -4.45 -0.45 13.64
N GLU A 63 -4.79 0.82 13.40
CA GLU A 63 -5.60 1.24 12.26
C GLU A 63 -4.89 0.95 10.94
N LEU A 64 -3.62 1.33 10.81
CA LEU A 64 -2.82 1.08 9.61
C LEU A 64 -2.65 -0.42 9.33
N ARG A 65 -2.52 -1.24 10.38
CA ARG A 65 -2.48 -2.69 10.23
C ARG A 65 -3.82 -3.27 9.78
N ALA A 66 -4.94 -2.73 10.26
CA ALA A 66 -6.27 -3.13 9.81
C ALA A 66 -6.49 -2.75 8.33
N SER A 67 -6.13 -1.52 7.95
CA SER A 67 -6.23 -1.02 6.58
C SER A 67 -5.32 -1.80 5.61
N GLY A 68 -4.09 -2.12 6.00
CA GLY A 68 -3.19 -2.96 5.20
C GLY A 68 -3.77 -4.37 4.96
N LYS A 69 -4.38 -4.98 5.98
CA LYS A 69 -5.08 -6.27 5.84
C LYS A 69 -6.29 -6.18 4.91
N LEU A 70 -7.02 -5.06 4.93
CA LEU A 70 -8.15 -4.83 4.03
C LEU A 70 -7.69 -4.70 2.58
N ILE A 71 -6.67 -3.88 2.31
CA ILE A 71 -6.05 -3.77 0.98
C ILE A 71 -5.55 -5.13 0.50
N SER A 72 -4.85 -5.88 1.36
CA SER A 72 -4.38 -7.23 1.05
C SER A 72 -5.54 -8.13 0.62
N ARG A 73 -6.69 -8.06 1.31
CA ARG A 73 -7.88 -8.82 0.94
C ARG A 73 -8.39 -8.43 -0.45
N CYS A 74 -8.48 -7.14 -0.75
CA CYS A 74 -8.90 -6.65 -2.06
C CYS A 74 -7.96 -7.15 -3.18
N LEU A 75 -6.64 -7.04 -2.98
CA LEU A 75 -5.63 -7.56 -3.91
C LEU A 75 -5.78 -9.08 -4.11
N GLN A 76 -6.04 -9.84 -3.05
CA GLN A 76 -6.29 -11.29 -3.13
C GLN A 76 -7.57 -11.65 -3.89
N HIS A 77 -8.55 -10.73 -3.96
CA HIS A 77 -9.76 -10.87 -4.79
C HIS A 77 -9.56 -10.36 -6.22
N GLY A 78 -8.35 -9.95 -6.58
CA GLY A 78 -7.99 -9.48 -7.92
C GLY A 78 -8.48 -8.07 -8.22
N GLU A 79 -8.77 -7.26 -7.19
CA GLU A 79 -8.96 -5.83 -7.37
C GLU A 79 -7.65 -5.18 -7.79
N SER A 80 -7.71 -4.22 -8.71
CA SER A 80 -6.51 -3.54 -9.18
C SER A 80 -6.02 -2.55 -8.12
N LEU A 81 -4.71 -2.41 -7.98
CA LEU A 81 -4.13 -1.41 -7.08
C LEU A 81 -4.57 0.01 -7.46
N LYS A 82 -4.77 0.26 -8.75
CA LYS A 82 -5.26 1.55 -9.25
C LYS A 82 -6.66 1.86 -8.71
N ASP A 83 -7.61 0.92 -8.81
CA ASP A 83 -8.98 1.15 -8.33
C ASP A 83 -9.01 1.37 -6.81
N LEU A 84 -8.14 0.67 -6.07
CA LEU A 84 -7.97 0.88 -4.63
C LEU A 84 -7.45 2.28 -4.32
N VAL A 85 -6.44 2.77 -5.06
CA VAL A 85 -5.92 4.13 -4.88
C VAL A 85 -6.96 5.19 -5.21
N ASP A 86 -7.74 4.99 -6.28
CA ASP A 86 -8.81 5.90 -6.67
C ASP A 86 -9.95 5.95 -5.62
N THR A 87 -10.10 4.89 -4.81
CA THR A 87 -11.08 4.82 -3.72
C THR A 87 -10.57 5.43 -2.42
N LEU A 88 -9.26 5.36 -2.15
CA LEU A 88 -8.67 5.81 -0.90
C LEU A 88 -8.42 7.33 -0.92
N SER A 89 -9.00 8.03 0.05
CA SER A 89 -8.75 9.47 0.24
C SER A 89 -7.25 9.74 0.50
N GLN A 90 -6.74 10.84 -0.04
CA GLN A 90 -5.33 11.25 0.11
C GLN A 90 -5.07 12.07 1.39
N ASP A 91 -6.11 12.38 2.15
CA ASP A 91 -6.08 13.00 3.48
C ASP A 91 -5.79 11.98 4.60
N ASN A 92 -5.27 10.81 4.25
CA ASN A 92 -4.90 9.77 5.20
C ASN A 92 -3.61 9.05 4.78
N VAL A 93 -2.94 8.46 5.76
CA VAL A 93 -1.65 7.79 5.58
C VAL A 93 -1.76 6.61 4.60
N ILE A 94 -2.85 5.84 4.67
CA ILE A 94 -3.04 4.63 3.85
C ILE A 94 -3.15 4.98 2.35
N GLY A 95 -3.89 6.02 2.01
CA GLY A 95 -4.11 6.50 0.65
C GLY A 95 -2.84 7.12 0.07
N GLN A 96 -2.10 7.91 0.86
CA GLN A 96 -0.78 8.42 0.45
C GLN A 96 0.20 7.27 0.16
N MET A 97 0.27 6.28 1.05
CA MET A 97 1.13 5.10 0.90
C MET A 97 0.75 4.26 -0.32
N ALA A 98 -0.54 3.99 -0.53
CA ALA A 98 -1.02 3.22 -1.67
C ALA A 98 -0.80 3.96 -2.99
N ASN A 99 -1.02 5.28 -3.02
CA ASN A 99 -0.78 6.12 -4.20
C ASN A 99 0.71 6.15 -4.58
N TYR A 100 1.59 6.31 -3.60
CA TYR A 100 3.04 6.25 -3.84
C TYR A 100 3.46 4.87 -4.37
N LEU A 101 2.94 3.80 -3.77
CA LEU A 101 3.18 2.43 -4.23
C LEU A 101 2.74 2.26 -5.69
N HIS A 102 1.53 2.68 -6.05
CA HIS A 102 1.01 2.57 -7.41
C HIS A 102 1.89 3.30 -8.44
N LYS A 103 2.37 4.49 -8.10
CA LYS A 103 3.23 5.30 -8.99
C LYS A 103 4.65 4.79 -9.14
N ASN A 104 5.19 4.10 -8.13
CA ASN A 104 6.62 3.74 -8.05
C ASN A 104 6.84 2.24 -7.85
N MET A 105 5.86 1.40 -8.19
CA MET A 105 5.86 -0.03 -7.85
C MET A 105 7.11 -0.76 -8.38
N GLU A 106 7.48 -0.51 -9.63
CA GLU A 106 8.65 -1.14 -10.26
C GLU A 106 9.94 -0.71 -9.57
N ASP A 107 10.13 0.58 -9.32
CA ASP A 107 11.33 1.09 -8.67
C ASP A 107 11.46 0.58 -7.23
N ILE A 108 10.36 0.50 -6.48
CA ILE A 108 10.30 -0.09 -5.13
C ILE A 108 10.74 -1.56 -5.17
N ILE A 109 10.24 -2.33 -6.14
CA ILE A 109 10.54 -3.76 -6.28
C ILE A 109 12.00 -3.98 -6.71
N MET A 110 12.53 -3.12 -7.59
CA MET A 110 13.93 -3.14 -8.00
C MET A 110 14.90 -2.60 -6.93
N GLY A 111 14.38 -2.08 -5.80
CA GLY A 111 15.19 -1.48 -4.75
C GLY A 111 15.91 -0.20 -5.19
N LYS A 112 15.43 0.45 -6.26
CA LYS A 112 15.99 1.73 -6.70
C LYS A 112 15.67 2.78 -5.67
N GLN A 113 16.68 3.54 -5.26
CA GLN A 113 16.47 4.68 -4.41
C GLN A 113 15.90 5.83 -5.24
N PRO A 114 14.92 6.58 -4.73
CA PRO A 114 14.41 7.74 -5.44
C PRO A 114 15.54 8.77 -5.64
N ASP A 115 15.72 9.24 -6.87
CA ASP A 115 16.77 10.19 -7.25
C ASP A 115 16.72 11.50 -6.46
N LYS A 116 15.54 11.82 -5.91
CA LYS A 116 15.31 12.99 -5.07
C LYS A 116 14.89 12.54 -3.68
N LYS A 117 15.43 13.23 -2.66
CA LYS A 117 14.98 13.05 -1.28
C LYS A 117 13.46 13.24 -1.22
N GLN A 118 12.76 12.20 -0.77
CA GLN A 118 11.31 12.23 -0.67
C GLN A 118 10.88 13.42 0.19
N ARG A 119 10.01 14.27 -0.36
CA ARG A 119 9.45 15.41 0.38
C ARG A 119 8.56 14.91 1.52
N GLU A 120 8.53 15.65 2.62
CA GLU A 120 7.56 15.42 3.69
C GLU A 120 6.15 15.46 3.11
N LEU A 121 5.39 14.40 3.31
CA LEU A 121 3.99 14.33 2.90
C LEU A 121 3.12 14.74 4.08
N SER A 122 2.01 15.43 3.79
CA SER A 122 1.02 15.81 4.78
C SER A 122 -0.30 15.12 4.48
N THR A 123 -0.94 14.57 5.50
CA THR A 123 -2.32 14.13 5.42
C THR A 123 -3.30 15.24 5.77
N ASP A 124 -2.82 16.35 6.35
CA ASP A 124 -3.64 17.53 6.60
C ASP A 124 -4.03 18.21 5.27
N PRO A 125 -5.33 18.24 4.90
CA PRO A 125 -5.80 18.88 3.67
C PRO A 125 -5.61 20.40 3.67
N TYR A 126 -5.40 21.00 4.84
CA TYR A 126 -5.18 22.44 5.00
C TYR A 126 -3.71 22.84 5.00
N ALA A 127 -2.78 21.89 5.16
CA ALA A 127 -1.34 22.14 5.08
C ALA A 127 -0.86 22.49 3.66
N MET A 128 -1.70 22.27 2.63
CA MET A 128 -1.46 22.73 1.25
C MET A 128 -1.98 24.15 0.99
N ARG A 129 -2.07 25.01 2.02
CA ARG A 129 -2.29 26.45 1.85
C ARG A 129 -0.98 27.20 2.16
N GLU A 130 -0.46 27.81 1.09
CA GLU A 130 0.70 28.71 0.94
C GLU A 130 2.09 28.07 0.77
#